data_AF-A0A933M8N9-F1
#
_entry.id   AF-A0A933M8N9-F1
#
_cell.length_a   1.000
_cell.length_b   1.000
_cell.length_c   1.000
_cell.angle_alpha   90.00
_cell.angle_beta   90.00
_cell.angle_gamma   90.00
#
_symmetry.space_group_name_H-M   'P 1'
#
loop_
_entity.id
_entity.type
_entity.pdbx_description
1 polymer ?
#
loop_
_entity_poly.entity_id
_entity_poly.type
_entity_poly.pdbx_seq_one_letter_code
_entity_poly.pdbx_strand_id
1 'polypeptide(L)'
;MYKKVSLITVALALLLAVMLAMAPQNALAKNGGKNKGRARGPITAIDTSASTVTILDRGGASVTLNVTSATEIRKDSKKNVPLSGLAVGDKADARYDTTTMNAQRIKAKSPKVEGTITAIDLAAQTVTIQPLSGDAVTVKAVATTKIERNDEHATLADFKIGDRGQARYNATTLEASKIEAEGP
;
A
#
# COMPACT_ATOMS: atom_id res chain seq x y z
N MET A 1 -50.95 13.53 18.48
CA MET A 1 -50.08 12.36 18.71
C MET A 1 -49.99 11.57 17.41
N TYR A 2 -48.87 11.65 16.68
CA TYR A 2 -48.59 10.81 15.52
C TYR A 2 -47.32 9.97 15.79
N LYS A 3 -47.42 8.67 15.52
CA LYS A 3 -46.38 7.65 15.73
C LYS A 3 -45.33 7.66 14.60
N LYS A 4 -44.16 7.14 14.97
CA LYS A 4 -42.86 6.99 14.28
C LYS A 4 -42.87 6.29 12.91
N VAL A 5 -41.66 6.27 12.30
CA VAL A 5 -41.02 5.31 11.34
C VAL A 5 -40.86 5.95 9.93
N SER A 6 -39.73 5.93 9.19
CA SER A 6 -38.38 5.36 9.27
C SER A 6 -37.47 5.94 8.16
N LEU A 7 -36.16 5.69 8.28
CA LEU A 7 -35.16 5.35 7.25
C LEU A 7 -35.01 6.24 6.00
N ILE A 8 -33.88 6.97 5.94
CA ILE A 8 -33.28 7.43 4.69
C ILE A 8 -32.11 6.49 4.36
N THR A 9 -32.28 5.72 3.29
CA THR A 9 -31.28 5.00 2.48
C THR A 9 -30.45 6.04 1.68
N VAL A 10 -29.25 5.88 1.10
CA VAL A 10 -28.52 4.82 0.39
C VAL A 10 -27.04 5.28 0.35
N ALA A 11 -26.06 4.36 0.37
CA ALA A 11 -24.82 4.55 -0.39
C ALA A 11 -24.47 3.24 -1.10
N LEU A 12 -24.59 3.28 -2.42
CA LEU A 12 -24.44 2.20 -3.39
C LEU A 12 -22.96 2.04 -3.73
N ALA A 13 -22.35 0.90 -3.41
CA ALA A 13 -21.04 0.51 -3.95
C ALA A 13 -21.24 -0.67 -4.90
N LEU A 14 -21.19 -0.40 -6.21
CA LEU A 14 -21.21 -1.41 -7.25
C LEU A 14 -19.86 -2.14 -7.25
N LEU A 15 -19.82 -3.35 -6.69
CA LEU A 15 -18.66 -4.24 -6.78
C LEU A 15 -18.89 -5.19 -7.97
N LEU A 16 -18.23 -4.92 -9.09
CA LEU A 16 -18.26 -5.80 -10.26
C LEU A 16 -17.23 -6.92 -10.05
N ALA A 17 -17.65 -8.05 -9.46
CA ALA A 17 -16.84 -9.25 -9.36
C ALA A 17 -17.09 -10.15 -10.58
N VAL A 18 -16.24 -10.04 -11.60
CA VAL A 18 -16.17 -11.08 -12.65
C VAL A 18 -15.31 -12.22 -12.11
N MET A 19 -15.94 -13.19 -11.43
CA MET A 19 -15.33 -14.48 -11.14
C MET A 19 -15.40 -15.36 -12.39
N LEU A 20 -14.31 -15.44 -13.16
CA LEU A 20 -14.09 -16.61 -14.00
C LEU A 20 -13.58 -17.75 -13.09
N ALA A 21 -14.48 -18.67 -12.79
CA ALA A 21 -14.11 -19.97 -12.21
C ALA A 21 -13.33 -20.77 -13.26
N MET A 22 -12.00 -20.78 -13.17
CA MET A 22 -11.19 -21.82 -13.80
C MET A 22 -11.15 -23.03 -12.86
N ALA A 23 -11.79 -24.12 -13.28
CA ALA A 23 -11.66 -25.42 -12.60
C ALA A 23 -10.20 -25.91 -12.70
N PRO A 24 -9.59 -26.44 -11.63
CA PRO A 24 -8.31 -27.13 -11.75
C PRO A 24 -8.53 -28.50 -12.39
N GLN A 25 -7.97 -28.71 -13.58
CA GLN A 25 -7.81 -30.06 -14.13
C GLN A 25 -6.72 -30.79 -13.34
N ASN A 26 -7.08 -31.96 -12.78
CA ASN A 26 -6.17 -32.84 -12.07
C ASN A 26 -5.03 -33.31 -12.99
N ALA A 27 -3.80 -32.89 -12.68
CA ALA A 27 -2.59 -33.55 -13.12
C ALA A 27 -1.76 -33.94 -11.88
N LEU A 28 -1.66 -35.25 -11.63
CA LEU A 28 -0.75 -35.84 -10.66
C LEU A 28 0.70 -35.60 -11.11
N ALA A 29 1.48 -34.83 -10.36
CA ALA A 29 2.95 -34.89 -10.45
C ALA A 29 3.61 -34.53 -9.11
N LYS A 30 4.14 -35.56 -8.45
CA LYS A 30 5.05 -35.51 -7.32
C LYS A 30 6.37 -34.86 -7.78
N ASN A 31 6.57 -33.56 -7.51
CA ASN A 31 7.88 -32.89 -7.65
C ASN A 31 7.95 -31.63 -6.77
N GLY A 32 8.51 -31.77 -5.57
CA GLY A 32 8.67 -30.70 -4.57
C GLY A 32 9.69 -29.61 -4.93
N GLY A 33 9.67 -29.06 -6.15
CA GLY A 33 10.64 -28.03 -6.55
C GLY A 33 10.38 -27.18 -7.81
N LYS A 34 9.30 -27.39 -8.58
CA LYS A 34 9.21 -26.83 -9.96
C LYS A 34 8.19 -25.71 -10.18
N ASN A 35 7.27 -25.46 -9.25
CA ASN A 35 6.20 -24.46 -9.44
C ASN A 35 6.52 -23.16 -8.70
N LYS A 36 7.45 -22.36 -9.24
CA LYS A 36 7.84 -21.07 -8.62
C LYS A 36 7.60 -19.93 -9.58
N GLY A 37 6.63 -19.10 -9.21
CA GLY A 37 6.27 -17.88 -9.90
C GLY A 37 6.83 -16.67 -9.16
N ARG A 38 6.88 -15.55 -9.87
CA ARG A 38 7.35 -14.29 -9.32
C ARG A 38 6.62 -13.11 -9.93
N ALA A 39 6.12 -12.23 -9.08
CA ALA A 39 5.45 -11.00 -9.49
C ALA A 39 6.17 -9.81 -8.85
N ARG A 40 6.53 -8.81 -9.65
CA ARG A 40 7.18 -7.58 -9.19
C ARG A 40 6.45 -6.38 -9.76
N GLY A 41 5.99 -5.47 -8.91
CA GLY A 41 5.40 -4.21 -9.34
C GLY A 41 4.43 -3.65 -8.30
N PRO A 42 3.63 -2.64 -8.65
CA PRO A 42 2.69 -2.06 -7.70
C PRO A 42 1.56 -3.05 -7.38
N ILE A 43 1.13 -3.07 -6.11
CA ILE A 43 -0.12 -3.68 -5.71
C ILE A 43 -1.25 -2.85 -6.30
N THR A 44 -2.16 -3.47 -7.05
CA THR A 44 -3.30 -2.80 -7.69
C THR A 44 -4.63 -3.12 -7.02
N ALA A 45 -4.72 -4.25 -6.30
CA ALA A 45 -5.90 -4.59 -5.51
C ALA A 45 -5.51 -5.43 -4.28
N ILE A 46 -6.27 -5.26 -3.19
CA ILE A 46 -6.21 -6.07 -1.98
C ILE A 46 -7.64 -6.40 -1.60
N ASP A 47 -7.93 -7.69 -1.39
CA ASP A 47 -9.20 -8.15 -0.84
C ASP A 47 -8.92 -8.94 0.43
N THR A 48 -9.18 -8.34 1.59
CA THR A 48 -8.96 -8.98 2.89
C THR A 48 -10.01 -10.05 3.20
N SER A 49 -11.19 -9.98 2.58
CA SER A 49 -12.25 -10.98 2.76
C SER A 49 -11.96 -12.24 1.98
N ALA A 50 -11.51 -12.10 0.73
CA ALA A 50 -11.05 -13.21 -0.11
C ALA A 50 -9.61 -13.65 0.20
N SER A 51 -8.88 -12.90 1.03
CA SER A 51 -7.46 -13.09 1.30
C SER A 51 -6.60 -13.11 0.03
N THR A 52 -6.80 -12.12 -0.84
CA THR A 52 -6.03 -12.00 -2.09
C THR A 52 -5.31 -10.65 -2.23
N VAL A 53 -4.22 -10.67 -3.01
CA VAL A 53 -3.49 -9.47 -3.44
C VAL A 53 -3.20 -9.55 -4.93
N THR A 54 -3.44 -8.46 -5.66
CA THR A 54 -3.12 -8.37 -7.09
C THR A 54 -1.96 -7.44 -7.30
N ILE A 55 -0.95 -7.93 -8.04
CA ILE A 55 0.26 -7.19 -8.39
C ILE A 55 0.28 -7.02 -9.91
N LEU A 56 0.41 -5.77 -10.38
CA LEU A 56 0.74 -5.53 -11.78
C LEU A 56 2.22 -5.85 -11.97
N ASP A 57 2.52 -6.98 -12.59
CA ASP A 57 3.90 -7.38 -12.86
C ASP A 57 4.56 -6.42 -13.85
N ARG A 58 5.89 -6.32 -13.81
CA ARG A 58 6.68 -5.51 -14.75
C ARG A 58 6.45 -5.89 -16.20
N GLY A 59 6.04 -7.13 -16.49
CA GLY A 59 5.63 -7.56 -17.82
C GLY A 59 4.27 -7.01 -18.29
N GLY A 60 3.57 -6.25 -17.45
CA GLY A 60 2.23 -5.69 -17.73
C GLY A 60 1.06 -6.62 -17.38
N ALA A 61 1.34 -7.86 -16.95
CA ALA A 61 0.31 -8.81 -16.54
C ALA A 61 -0.08 -8.60 -15.07
N SER A 62 -1.38 -8.62 -14.78
CA SER A 62 -1.89 -8.68 -13.41
C SER A 62 -1.79 -10.10 -12.87
N VAL A 63 -1.16 -10.26 -11.70
CA VAL A 63 -1.02 -11.52 -10.99
C VAL A 63 -1.75 -11.42 -9.66
N THR A 64 -2.86 -12.14 -9.53
CA THR A 64 -3.61 -12.27 -8.27
C THR A 64 -3.11 -13.49 -7.50
N LEU A 65 -2.73 -13.28 -6.24
CA LEU A 65 -2.17 -14.29 -5.37
C LEU A 65 -3.07 -14.51 -4.16
N ASN A 66 -3.23 -15.78 -3.78
CA ASN A 66 -3.86 -16.18 -2.54
C ASN A 66 -2.88 -15.96 -1.38
N VAL A 67 -3.37 -15.35 -0.31
CA VAL A 67 -2.64 -15.14 0.92
C VAL A 67 -3.17 -16.11 1.95
N THR A 68 -2.30 -16.95 2.46
CA THR A 68 -2.64 -17.98 3.45
C THR A 68 -1.90 -17.71 4.75
N SER A 69 -2.20 -18.48 5.80
CA SER A 69 -1.45 -18.43 7.06
C SER A 69 0.04 -18.77 6.91
N ALA A 70 0.43 -19.48 5.85
CA ALA A 70 1.82 -19.80 5.54
C ALA A 70 2.54 -18.68 4.76
N THR A 71 1.83 -17.66 4.27
CA THR A 71 2.41 -16.59 3.47
C THR A 71 3.24 -15.66 4.35
N GLU A 72 4.53 -15.55 4.06
CA GLU A 72 5.40 -14.60 4.77
C GLU A 72 5.26 -13.19 4.17
N ILE A 73 4.66 -12.27 4.93
CA ILE A 73 4.52 -10.87 4.50
C ILE A 73 5.48 -9.97 5.28
N ARG A 74 6.22 -9.15 4.53
CA ARG A 74 7.09 -8.10 5.07
C ARG A 74 6.76 -6.79 4.37
N LYS A 75 6.65 -5.70 5.13
CA LYS A 75 6.47 -4.35 4.57
C LYS A 75 7.47 -3.41 5.18
N ASP A 76 8.18 -2.68 4.32
CA ASP A 76 9.30 -1.82 4.71
C ASP A 76 10.31 -2.59 5.58
N SER A 77 10.56 -2.17 6.82
CA SER A 77 11.45 -2.86 7.76
C SER A 77 10.73 -3.85 8.69
N LYS A 78 9.40 -3.96 8.61
CA LYS A 78 8.57 -4.79 9.50
C LYS A 78 8.38 -6.20 8.92
N LYS A 79 8.48 -7.21 9.78
CA LYS A 79 8.20 -8.63 9.47
C LYS A 79 6.81 -9.01 10.01
N ASN A 80 6.24 -10.10 9.50
CA ASN A 80 4.95 -10.65 9.93
C ASN A 80 3.79 -9.65 9.85
N VAL A 81 3.78 -8.84 8.78
CA VAL A 81 2.72 -7.84 8.56
C VAL A 81 1.46 -8.57 8.10
N PRO A 82 0.26 -8.30 8.66
CA PRO A 82 -0.97 -8.92 8.13
C PRO A 82 -1.26 -8.42 6.71
N LEU A 83 -2.11 -9.11 5.96
CA LEU A 83 -2.54 -8.65 4.62
C LEU A 83 -3.10 -7.23 4.65
N SER A 84 -3.87 -6.89 5.70
CA SER A 84 -4.41 -5.55 5.94
C SER A 84 -3.35 -4.48 6.19
N GLY A 85 -2.09 -4.84 6.42
CA GLY A 85 -0.98 -3.90 6.52
C GLY A 85 -0.37 -3.51 5.16
N LEU A 86 -0.71 -4.22 4.09
CA LEU A 86 -0.37 -3.83 2.73
C LEU A 86 -1.33 -2.73 2.23
N ALA A 87 -0.90 -1.94 1.27
CA ALA A 87 -1.71 -0.91 0.64
C ALA A 87 -1.61 -0.98 -0.89
N VAL A 88 -2.68 -0.57 -1.58
CA VAL A 88 -2.63 -0.32 -3.02
C VAL A 88 -1.58 0.76 -3.32
N GLY A 89 -0.76 0.50 -4.33
CA GLY A 89 0.39 1.32 -4.71
C GLY A 89 1.71 0.93 -4.02
N ASP A 90 1.69 0.07 -2.99
CA ASP A 90 2.93 -0.50 -2.46
C ASP A 90 3.68 -1.25 -3.57
N LYS A 91 5.00 -1.05 -3.66
CA LYS A 91 5.84 -1.83 -4.57
C LYS A 91 6.09 -3.20 -3.96
N ALA A 92 5.51 -4.24 -4.57
CA ALA A 92 5.61 -5.62 -4.14
C ALA A 92 6.63 -6.43 -4.95
N ASP A 93 7.25 -7.39 -4.27
CA ASP A 93 8.07 -8.47 -4.80
C ASP A 93 7.58 -9.77 -4.16
N ALA A 94 6.80 -10.53 -4.91
CA ALA A 94 6.14 -11.74 -4.43
C ALA A 94 6.71 -12.99 -5.09
N ARG A 95 6.90 -14.05 -4.30
CA ARG A 95 7.16 -15.41 -4.78
C ARG A 95 5.94 -16.27 -4.46
N TYR A 96 5.51 -17.08 -5.41
CA TYR A 96 4.28 -17.85 -5.29
C TYR A 96 4.41 -19.21 -5.99
N ASP A 97 3.49 -20.11 -5.68
CA ASP A 97 3.33 -21.37 -6.38
C ASP A 97 2.45 -21.18 -7.63
N THR A 98 2.95 -21.50 -8.83
CA THR A 98 2.25 -21.22 -10.10
C THR A 98 1.02 -22.09 -10.37
N THR A 99 0.81 -23.16 -9.58
CA THR A 99 -0.35 -24.05 -9.73
C THR A 99 -1.48 -23.61 -8.82
N THR A 100 -1.16 -23.30 -7.57
CA THR A 100 -2.14 -22.92 -6.53
C THR A 100 -2.34 -21.42 -6.40
N MET A 101 -1.44 -20.62 -6.97
CA MET A 101 -1.35 -19.17 -6.80
C MET A 101 -1.16 -18.73 -5.34
N ASN A 102 -0.77 -19.65 -4.46
CA ASN A 102 -0.48 -19.35 -3.06
C ASN A 102 0.84 -18.57 -2.97
N ALA A 103 0.78 -17.38 -2.39
CA ALA A 103 1.96 -16.60 -2.08
C ALA A 103 2.78 -17.31 -0.99
N GLN A 104 4.06 -17.55 -1.29
CA GLN A 104 5.03 -18.05 -0.31
C GLN A 104 5.61 -16.88 0.49
N ARG A 105 5.88 -15.76 -0.21
CA ARG A 105 6.41 -14.54 0.39
C ARG A 105 5.96 -13.33 -0.40
N ILE A 106 5.60 -12.26 0.32
CA ILE A 106 5.35 -10.92 -0.24
C ILE A 106 6.25 -9.93 0.49
N LYS A 107 7.13 -9.26 -0.25
CA LYS A 107 7.88 -8.09 0.26
C LYS A 107 7.31 -6.83 -0.36
N ALA A 108 6.76 -5.94 0.45
CA ALA A 108 6.20 -4.68 0.03
C ALA A 108 7.06 -3.51 0.51
N LYS A 109 7.08 -2.42 -0.25
CA LYS A 109 7.61 -1.13 0.17
C LYS A 109 6.61 -0.03 -0.13
N SER A 110 6.37 0.81 0.88
CA SER A 110 5.54 2.00 0.71
C SER A 110 6.21 2.95 -0.30
N PRO A 111 5.43 3.66 -1.13
CA PRO A 111 5.91 4.82 -1.87
C PRO A 111 6.74 5.77 -0.99
N LYS A 112 7.78 6.34 -1.58
CA LYS A 112 8.68 7.28 -0.93
C LYS A 112 8.88 8.48 -1.85
N VAL A 113 8.80 9.69 -1.30
CA VAL A 113 9.25 10.93 -1.94
C VAL A 113 10.37 11.55 -1.12
N GLU A 114 11.32 12.18 -1.80
CA GLU A 114 12.44 12.89 -1.20
C GLU A 114 12.76 14.10 -2.09
N GLY A 115 13.01 15.25 -1.48
CA GLY A 115 13.17 16.50 -2.20
C GLY A 115 13.19 17.71 -1.28
N THR A 116 12.76 18.86 -1.79
CA THR A 116 12.67 20.10 -1.00
C THR A 116 11.23 20.34 -0.56
N ILE A 117 11.03 20.78 0.67
CA ILE A 117 9.71 21.22 1.15
C ILE A 117 9.36 22.56 0.51
N THR A 118 8.26 22.61 -0.24
CA THR A 118 7.82 23.80 -0.99
C THR A 118 6.50 24.38 -0.48
N ALA A 119 5.70 23.62 0.27
CA ALA A 119 4.52 24.12 0.96
C ALA A 119 4.25 23.34 2.25
N ILE A 120 3.72 24.03 3.26
CA ILE A 120 3.24 23.46 4.53
C ILE A 120 1.88 24.07 4.80
N ASP A 121 0.86 23.24 4.99
CA ASP A 121 -0.49 23.65 5.39
C ASP A 121 -0.85 22.99 6.72
N LEU A 122 -0.84 23.78 7.79
CA LEU A 122 -1.13 23.30 9.14
C LEU A 122 -2.63 23.07 9.37
N ALA A 123 -3.52 23.71 8.62
CA ALA A 123 -4.95 23.48 8.75
C ALA A 123 -5.34 22.15 8.09
N ALA A 124 -4.79 21.87 6.90
CA ALA A 124 -4.99 20.61 6.19
C ALA A 124 -4.10 19.47 6.70
N GLN A 125 -3.10 19.78 7.54
CA GLN A 125 -2.05 18.87 8.00
C GLN A 125 -1.29 18.23 6.83
N THR A 126 -0.85 19.05 5.86
CA THR A 126 -0.14 18.57 4.67
C THR A 126 1.22 19.23 4.46
N VAL A 127 2.13 18.49 3.82
CA VAL A 127 3.45 18.96 3.38
C VAL A 127 3.62 18.60 1.91
N THR A 128 4.05 19.57 1.11
CA THR A 128 4.40 19.35 -0.30
C THR A 128 5.91 19.25 -0.46
N ILE A 129 6.37 18.14 -1.06
CA ILE A 129 7.78 17.85 -1.31
C ILE A 129 7.98 17.83 -2.83
N GLN A 130 8.83 18.73 -3.32
CA GLN A 130 9.27 18.76 -4.72
C GLN A 130 10.53 17.88 -4.86
N PRO A 131 10.44 16.70 -5.50
CA PRO A 131 11.63 15.91 -5.82
C PRO A 131 12.52 16.63 -6.84
N LEU A 132 13.79 16.19 -6.94
CA LEU A 132 14.73 16.70 -7.95
C LEU A 132 14.20 16.52 -9.39
N SER A 133 13.39 15.49 -9.61
CA SER A 133 12.74 15.20 -10.89
C SER A 133 11.35 14.64 -10.66
N GLY A 134 10.40 15.02 -11.52
CA GLY A 134 9.00 14.61 -11.43
C GLY A 134 8.14 15.61 -10.68
N ASP A 135 6.87 15.24 -10.50
CA ASP A 135 5.87 16.13 -9.91
C ASP A 135 6.03 16.24 -8.38
N ALA A 136 5.64 17.39 -7.86
CA ALA A 136 5.53 17.60 -6.42
C ALA A 136 4.51 16.62 -5.80
N VAL A 137 4.82 16.12 -4.62
CA VAL A 137 3.93 15.23 -3.87
C VAL A 137 3.50 15.92 -2.57
N THR A 138 2.19 16.14 -2.44
CA THR A 138 1.58 16.60 -1.20
C THR A 138 1.14 15.40 -0.37
N VAL A 139 1.74 15.22 0.80
CA VAL A 139 1.39 14.16 1.74
C VAL A 139 0.63 14.71 2.93
N LYS A 140 -0.27 13.91 3.48
CA LYS A 140 -1.09 14.25 4.65
C LYS A 140 -0.54 13.58 5.90
N ALA A 141 -0.30 14.34 6.95
CA ALA A 141 -0.08 13.83 8.28
C ALA A 141 -1.40 13.42 8.92
N VAL A 142 -1.39 12.27 9.58
CA VAL A 142 -2.48 11.72 10.38
C VAL A 142 -1.97 11.40 11.78
N ALA A 143 -2.85 11.04 12.70
CA ALA A 143 -2.50 10.80 14.11
C ALA A 143 -1.39 9.74 14.32
N THR A 144 -1.19 8.83 13.37
CA THR A 144 -0.18 7.76 13.44
C THR A 144 1.09 8.08 12.65
N THR A 145 1.17 9.26 12.01
CA THR A 145 2.34 9.68 11.24
C THR A 145 3.51 9.96 12.19
N LYS A 146 4.64 9.30 11.96
CA LYS A 146 5.90 9.67 12.62
C LYS A 146 6.44 10.95 11.98
N ILE A 147 6.58 12.02 12.74
CA ILE A 147 7.12 13.30 12.27
C ILE A 147 8.45 13.56 12.98
N GLU A 148 9.49 13.83 12.19
CA GLU A 148 10.84 14.14 12.67
C GLU A 148 11.40 15.37 11.97
N ARG A 149 12.18 16.18 12.71
CA ARG A 149 13.01 17.24 12.17
C ARG A 149 14.41 17.11 12.74
N ASN A 150 15.44 17.08 11.89
CA ASN A 150 16.84 16.94 12.33
C ASN A 150 17.00 15.74 13.29
N ASP A 151 16.42 14.60 12.90
CA ASP A 151 16.39 13.34 13.67
C ASP A 151 15.65 13.38 15.03
N GLU A 152 15.01 14.48 15.39
CA GLU A 152 14.24 14.62 16.64
C GLU A 152 12.73 14.58 16.39
N HIS A 153 11.96 14.13 17.39
CA HIS A 153 10.50 14.16 17.31
C HIS A 153 9.98 15.58 17.14
N ALA A 154 9.11 15.79 16.16
CA ALA A 154 8.63 17.12 15.78
C ALA A 154 7.16 17.11 15.36
N THR A 155 6.65 18.30 15.07
CA THR A 155 5.36 18.56 14.43
C THR A 155 5.56 19.23 13.07
N LEU A 156 4.50 19.33 12.26
CA LEU A 156 4.59 20.06 10.99
C LEU A 156 4.87 21.56 11.19
N ALA A 157 4.56 22.12 12.36
CA ALA A 157 4.85 23.53 12.66
C ALA A 157 6.35 23.81 12.82
N ASP A 158 7.15 22.78 13.09
CA ASP A 158 8.61 22.89 13.21
C ASP A 158 9.31 22.87 11.84
N PHE A 159 8.59 22.48 10.78
CA PHE A 159 9.13 22.42 9.44
C PHE A 159 9.23 23.81 8.80
N LYS A 160 10.17 23.98 7.88
CA LYS A 160 10.42 25.22 7.14
C LYS A 160 10.39 24.94 5.64
N ILE A 161 9.89 25.92 4.89
CA ILE A 161 10.06 25.90 3.44
C ILE A 161 11.55 25.97 3.11
N GLY A 162 11.99 25.11 2.19
CA GLY A 162 13.40 24.99 1.81
C GLY A 162 14.16 23.85 2.48
N ASP A 163 13.62 23.24 3.54
CA ASP A 163 14.23 22.05 4.14
C ASP A 163 14.28 20.89 3.15
N ARG A 164 15.24 19.99 3.35
CA ARG A 164 15.20 18.67 2.71
C ARG A 164 14.09 17.85 3.37
N GLY A 165 13.07 17.51 2.60
CA GLY A 165 11.91 16.73 3.02
C GLY A 165 11.96 15.29 2.52
N GLN A 166 11.49 14.36 3.35
CA GLN A 166 11.26 12.96 2.98
C GLN A 166 9.90 12.50 3.52
N ALA A 167 9.15 11.73 2.73
CA ALA A 167 7.95 11.07 3.23
C ALA A 167 7.79 9.64 2.72
N ARG A 168 7.19 8.77 3.54
CA ARG A 168 6.66 7.46 3.17
C ARG A 168 5.15 7.47 3.32
N TYR A 169 4.41 7.17 2.25
CA TYR A 169 2.97 7.42 2.21
C TYR A 169 2.20 6.33 1.46
N ASN A 170 0.89 6.27 1.69
CA ASN A 170 -0.04 5.48 0.90
C ASN A 170 -0.33 6.21 -0.42
N ALA A 171 -0.06 5.61 -1.58
CA ALA A 171 -0.22 6.27 -2.88
C ALA A 171 -1.68 6.64 -3.22
N THR A 172 -2.67 5.99 -2.58
CA THR A 172 -4.09 6.25 -2.83
C THR A 172 -4.63 7.35 -1.94
N THR A 173 -4.34 7.30 -0.63
CA THR A 173 -4.89 8.27 0.35
C THR A 173 -3.95 9.45 0.60
N LEU A 174 -2.69 9.36 0.16
CA LEU A 174 -1.60 10.29 0.46
C LEU A 174 -1.28 10.45 1.95
N GLU A 175 -1.84 9.60 2.81
CA GLU A 175 -1.54 9.59 4.23
C GLU A 175 -0.13 9.05 4.48
N ALA A 176 0.66 9.82 5.23
CA ALA A 176 2.04 9.49 5.53
C ALA A 176 2.14 8.58 6.76
N SER A 177 3.01 7.58 6.66
CA SER A 177 3.49 6.81 7.82
C SER A 177 4.68 7.49 8.49
N LYS A 178 5.49 8.21 7.70
CA LYS A 178 6.61 9.02 8.17
C LYS A 178 6.74 10.27 7.31
N ILE A 179 7.00 11.41 7.95
CA ILE A 179 7.47 12.64 7.31
C ILE A 179 8.69 13.13 8.09
N GLU A 180 9.74 13.52 7.39
CA GLU A 180 11.00 13.94 7.96
C GLU A 180 11.48 15.21 7.24
N ALA A 181 12.02 16.15 8.00
CA ALA A 181 12.66 17.35 7.49
C ALA A 181 14.08 17.50 8.04
N GLU A 182 14.99 18.01 7.22
CA GLU A 182 16.37 18.30 7.59
C GLU A 182 16.75 19.70 7.10
N GLY A 183 17.24 20.54 8.00
CA GLY A 183 17.59 21.93 7.72
C GLY A 183 18.48 22.55 8.80
N PRO A 184 19.01 23.77 8.56
CA PRO A 184 19.96 24.44 9.45
C PRO A 184 19.34 24.83 10.81
#